data_AF-A0A1V0R7F1-F1
#
_entry.id   AF-A0A1V0R7F1-F1
#
_cell.length_a   1.000
_cell.length_b   1.000
_cell.length_c   1.000
_cell.angle_alpha   90.00
_cell.angle_beta   90.00
_cell.angle_gamma   90.00
#
_symmetry.space_group_name_H-M   'P 1'
#
loop_
_entity.id
_entity.type
_entity.pdbx_description
1 polymer ?
#
loop_
_entity_poly.entity_id
_entity_poly.type
_entity_poly.pdbx_seq_one_letter_code
_entity_poly.pdbx_strand_id
1 'polypeptide(L)'
;MVADDLPTFEVALKMIESLISGESTREDVADWAMVWVSEREQEISDLSLWDVLSTLSGADMKISPDEYMHGMEDFTAWLDEAQKAADSASE
;
A
#
# COMPACT_ATOMS: atom_id res chain seq x y z
N MET A 1 -9.32 -4.93 12.78
CA MET A 1 -8.34 -4.64 13.85
C MET A 1 -8.10 -3.14 13.84
N VAL A 2 -7.77 -2.60 15.01
CA VAL A 2 -7.79 -1.18 15.38
C VAL A 2 -6.78 -0.38 14.54
N ALA A 3 -7.14 0.81 14.09
CA ALA A 3 -6.19 1.80 13.58
C ALA A 3 -6.29 3.10 14.40
N ASP A 4 -6.14 2.97 15.71
CA ASP A 4 -5.94 4.11 16.61
C ASP A 4 -4.52 4.68 16.44
N ASP A 5 -3.58 3.85 15.96
CA ASP A 5 -2.20 4.22 15.67
C ASP A 5 -1.96 4.48 14.17
N LEU A 6 -1.10 5.47 13.92
CA LEU A 6 -0.59 5.85 12.60
C LEU A 6 0.09 4.65 11.92
N PRO A 7 -0.10 4.42 10.60
CA PRO A 7 0.52 3.30 9.93
C PRO A 7 2.03 3.56 9.89
N THR A 8 2.81 2.48 9.98
CA THR A 8 4.25 2.55 9.78
C THR A 8 4.60 1.99 8.41
N PHE A 9 5.81 2.32 7.94
CA PHE A 9 6.35 1.76 6.71
C PHE A 9 6.39 0.23 6.73
N GLU A 10 6.74 -0.38 7.87
CA GLU A 10 6.71 -1.84 8.05
C GLU A 10 5.30 -2.43 7.89
N VAL A 11 4.27 -1.73 8.36
CA VAL A 11 2.88 -2.17 8.18
C VAL A 11 2.49 -2.09 6.71
N ALA A 12 2.86 -1.01 6.01
CA ALA A 12 2.59 -0.86 4.58
C ALA A 12 3.28 -1.95 3.75
N LEU A 13 4.53 -2.30 4.06
CA LEU A 13 5.24 -3.42 3.42
C LEU A 13 4.51 -4.76 3.61
N LYS A 14 4.04 -5.04 4.83
CA LYS A 14 3.25 -6.26 5.11
C LYS A 14 1.97 -6.33 4.30
N MET A 15 1.32 -5.20 4.03
CA MET A 15 0.12 -5.16 3.18
C MET A 15 0.45 -5.50 1.72
N ILE A 16 1.63 -5.11 1.22
CA ILE A 16 2.07 -5.54 -0.12
C ILE A 16 2.38 -7.05 -0.12
N GLU A 17 3.06 -7.55 0.92
CA GLU A 17 3.35 -8.99 1.07
C GLU A 17 2.07 -9.85 1.17
N SER A 18 1.02 -9.33 1.82
CA SER A 18 -0.26 -10.02 1.92
C SER A 18 -1.00 -10.07 0.58
N LEU A 19 -0.86 -9.07 -0.29
CA LEU A 19 -1.35 -9.10 -1.67
C LEU A 19 -0.63 -10.16 -2.50
N ILE A 20 0.70 -10.25 -2.38
CA ILE A 20 1.53 -11.21 -3.13
C ILE A 20 1.22 -12.65 -2.70
N SER A 21 1.09 -12.87 -1.39
CA SER A 21 0.77 -14.20 -0.83
C SER A 21 -0.71 -14.59 -1.00
N GLY A 22 -1.58 -13.63 -1.34
CA GLY A 22 -3.03 -13.83 -1.43
C GLY A 22 -3.72 -13.97 -0.07
N GLU A 23 -3.06 -13.56 1.02
CA GLU A 23 -3.65 -13.51 2.36
C GLU A 23 -4.68 -12.38 2.49
N SER A 24 -4.49 -11.29 1.74
CA SER A 24 -5.45 -10.18 1.64
C SER A 24 -5.93 -9.98 0.21
N THR A 25 -7.15 -9.48 0.07
CA THR A 25 -7.68 -9.08 -1.24
C THR A 25 -7.18 -7.69 -1.63
N ARG A 26 -7.24 -7.37 -2.93
CA ARG A 26 -6.87 -6.04 -3.44
C ARG A 26 -7.78 -4.97 -2.84
N GLU A 27 -9.06 -5.28 -2.74
CA GLU A 27 -10.09 -4.45 -2.13
C GLU A 27 -9.78 -4.16 -0.65
N ASP A 28 -9.51 -5.19 0.16
CA ASP A 28 -9.24 -5.01 1.58
C ASP A 28 -8.03 -4.08 1.83
N VAL A 29 -6.99 -4.23 1.00
CA VAL A 29 -5.76 -3.43 1.10
C VAL A 29 -5.99 -2.00 0.58
N ALA A 30 -6.71 -1.86 -0.53
CA ALA A 30 -7.06 -0.55 -1.09
C ALA A 30 -7.94 0.25 -0.14
N ASP A 31 -8.99 -0.36 0.42
CA ASP A 31 -9.87 0.26 1.41
C ASP A 31 -9.09 0.69 2.66
N TRP A 32 -8.18 -0.16 3.16
CA TRP A 32 -7.32 0.18 4.29
C TRP A 32 -6.41 1.39 3.99
N ALA A 33 -5.77 1.42 2.83
CA ALA A 33 -4.88 2.51 2.45
C ALA A 33 -5.66 3.81 2.18
N MET A 34 -6.86 3.71 1.61
CA MET A 34 -7.73 4.84 1.27
C MET A 34 -8.06 5.71 2.49
N VAL A 35 -8.28 5.09 3.66
CA VAL A 35 -8.53 5.81 4.92
C VAL A 35 -7.39 6.80 5.23
N TRP A 36 -6.14 6.37 5.01
CA TRP A 36 -4.98 7.20 5.32
C TRP A 36 -4.75 8.31 4.29
N VAL A 37 -4.98 8.02 3.00
CA VAL A 37 -4.74 9.01 1.93
C VAL A 37 -5.89 9.99 1.74
N SER A 38 -7.13 9.62 2.12
CA SER A 38 -8.31 10.47 1.90
C SER A 38 -8.82 11.13 3.18
N GLU A 39 -8.84 10.43 4.31
CA GLU A 39 -9.47 10.94 5.54
C GLU A 39 -8.43 11.45 6.54
N ARG A 40 -7.23 10.88 6.53
CA ARG A 40 -6.18 11.12 7.53
C ARG A 40 -4.87 11.62 6.92
N GLU A 41 -4.95 12.30 5.77
CA GLU A 41 -3.75 12.72 5.01
C GLU A 41 -2.78 13.58 5.84
N GLN A 42 -3.32 14.43 6.71
CA GLN A 42 -2.53 15.37 7.51
C GLN A 42 -1.75 14.69 8.64
N GLU A 43 -2.03 13.42 8.91
CA GLU A 43 -1.35 12.62 9.91
C GLU A 43 -0.08 11.96 9.35
N ILE A 44 0.00 11.77 8.02
CA ILE A 44 1.15 11.15 7.35
C ILE A 44 2.18 12.22 6.98
N SER A 45 3.26 12.31 7.77
CA SER A 45 4.37 13.25 7.48
C SER A 45 5.52 12.63 6.70
N ASP A 46 5.62 11.31 6.68
CA ASP A 46 6.62 10.58 5.90
C ASP A 46 6.16 10.43 4.45
N LEU A 47 6.86 11.11 3.54
CA LEU A 47 6.56 11.09 2.10
C LEU A 47 6.78 9.70 1.49
N SER A 48 7.73 8.92 1.99
CA SER A 48 7.97 7.55 1.49
C SER A 48 6.80 6.67 1.85
N LEU A 49 6.30 6.77 3.09
CA LEU A 49 5.10 6.07 3.52
C LEU A 49 3.86 6.54 2.74
N TRP A 50 3.73 7.84 2.51
CA TRP A 50 2.65 8.42 1.72
C TRP A 50 2.59 7.83 0.31
N ASP A 51 3.74 7.73 -0.37
CA ASP A 51 3.81 7.17 -1.72
C ASP A 51 3.37 5.70 -1.75
N VAL A 52 3.79 4.91 -0.76
CA VAL A 52 3.37 3.50 -0.64
C VAL A 52 1.87 3.39 -0.38
N LEU A 53 1.32 4.19 0.54
CA LEU A 53 -0.12 4.20 0.84
C LEU A 53 -0.93 4.66 -0.38
N SER A 54 -0.44 5.66 -1.12
CA SER A 54 -1.07 6.15 -2.35
C SER A 54 -1.15 5.05 -3.41
N THR A 55 -0.06 4.32 -3.62
CA THR A 55 -0.04 3.16 -4.53
C THR A 55 -1.01 2.07 -4.08
N LEU A 56 -0.98 1.70 -2.79
CA LEU A 56 -1.87 0.66 -2.26
C LEU A 56 -3.35 1.04 -2.35
N SER A 57 -3.68 2.32 -2.19
CA SER A 57 -5.08 2.81 -2.31
C SER A 57 -5.67 2.61 -3.71
N GLY A 58 -4.82 2.40 -4.72
CA GLY A 58 -5.23 2.07 -6.10
C GLY A 58 -5.14 0.58 -6.46
N ALA A 59 -4.83 -0.30 -5.51
CA ALA A 59 -4.59 -1.72 -5.80
C ALA A 59 -5.81 -2.46 -6.39
N ASP A 60 -7.02 -2.00 -6.06
CA ASP A 60 -8.28 -2.56 -6.55
C ASP A 60 -8.76 -1.93 -7.88
N MET A 61 -7.99 -1.00 -8.46
CA MET A 61 -8.38 -0.29 -9.67
C MET A 61 -8.60 -1.27 -10.83
N LYS A 62 -9.74 -1.11 -11.51
CA LYS A 62 -10.16 -1.95 -12.63
C LYS A 62 -10.09 -1.21 -13.95
N ILE A 63 -9.52 -1.87 -14.97
CA ILE A 63 -9.55 -1.38 -16.36
C ILE A 63 -10.80 -1.85 -17.10
N SER A 64 -11.50 -2.85 -16.56
CA SER A 64 -12.80 -3.36 -17.03
C SER A 64 -13.51 -4.09 -15.89
N PRO A 65 -14.83 -4.36 -15.97
CA PRO A 65 -15.58 -4.99 -14.87
C PRO A 65 -14.96 -6.28 -14.31
N ASP A 66 -14.32 -7.05 -15.19
CA ASP A 66 -13.73 -8.36 -14.90
C ASP A 66 -12.18 -8.34 -14.85
N GLU A 67 -11.55 -7.17 -14.98
CA GLU A 67 -10.08 -7.07 -15.13
C GLU A 67 -9.49 -5.95 -14.26
N TYR A 68 -8.60 -6.34 -13.36
CA TYR A 68 -7.81 -5.41 -12.56
C TYR A 68 -6.68 -4.80 -13.38
N MET A 69 -6.39 -3.54 -13.09
CA MET A 69 -5.24 -2.82 -13.66
C MET A 69 -3.91 -3.40 -13.18
N HIS A 70 -3.88 -3.93 -11.96
CA HIS A 70 -2.65 -4.38 -11.29
C HIS A 70 -2.66 -5.89 -10.99
N GLY A 71 -1.59 -6.54 -11.43
CA GLY A 71 -1.31 -7.96 -11.26
C GLY A 71 -0.25 -8.24 -10.19
N MET A 72 0.12 -9.51 -10.07
CA MET A 72 1.14 -9.97 -9.13
C MET A 72 2.54 -9.41 -9.44
N GLU A 73 2.83 -9.16 -10.72
CA GLU A 73 4.07 -8.53 -11.17
C GLU A 73 4.20 -7.10 -10.66
N ASP A 74 3.11 -6.32 -10.71
CA ASP A 74 3.07 -4.96 -10.17
C ASP A 74 3.28 -4.96 -8.66
N PHE A 75 2.60 -5.85 -7.92
CA PHE A 75 2.75 -5.94 -6.47
C PHE A 75 4.17 -6.30 -6.05
N THR A 76 4.83 -7.17 -6.81
CA THR A 76 6.23 -7.53 -6.57
C THR A 76 7.16 -6.34 -6.84
N ALA A 77 6.89 -5.56 -7.89
CA ALA A 77 7.65 -4.35 -8.19
C ALA A 77 7.48 -3.29 -7.09
N TRP A 78 6.24 -3.08 -6.61
CA TRP A 78 5.97 -2.13 -5.53
C TRP A 78 6.68 -2.52 -4.23
N LEU A 79 6.77 -3.81 -3.91
CA LEU A 79 7.51 -4.28 -2.74
C LEU A 79 9.00 -3.94 -2.83
N ASP A 80 9.62 -4.17 -4.00
CA ASP A 80 11.04 -3.87 -4.24
C ASP A 80 11.32 -2.35 -4.20
N GLU A 81 10.45 -1.54 -4.80
CA GLU A 81 10.54 -0.08 -4.74
C GLU A 81 10.41 0.44 -3.31
N ALA A 82 9.43 -0.07 -2.55
CA ALA A 82 9.23 0.32 -1.16
C ALA A 82 10.42 -0.06 -0.27
N GLN A 83 11.00 -1.26 -0.46
CA GLN A 83 12.21 -1.68 0.28
C GLN A 83 13.41 -0.78 -0.03
N LYS A 84 13.64 -0.43 -1.30
CA LYS A 84 14.71 0.51 -1.69
C LYS A 84 14.53 1.89 -1.06
N ALA A 85 13.30 2.37 -0.96
CA ALA A 85 13.00 3.64 -0.30
C ALA A 85 13.33 3.58 1.20
N ALA A 86 13.05 2.46 1.86
CA ALA A 86 13.38 2.26 3.28
C ALA A 86 14.90 2.23 3.54
N ASP A 87 15.67 1.56 2.68
CA ASP A 87 17.14 1.53 2.78
C ASP A 87 17.73 2.93 2.54
N SER A 88 17.24 3.66 1.53
CA SER A 88 17.73 5.00 1.18
C SER A 88 17.39 6.06 2.23
N ALA A 89 16.33 5.87 3.02
CA ALA A 89 15.97 6.74 4.14
C ALA A 89 16.82 6.49 5.40
N SER A 90 17.61 5.43 5.41
CA SER A 90 18.48 5.04 6.54
C SER A 90 19.94 5.54 6.39
N GLU A 91 20.29 6.19 5.27
CA GLU A 91 21.64 6.71 4.93
C GLU A 91 21.82 8.22 5.15
#